data_AF-A0A5E4NFP9-F1
#
_entry.id   AF-A0A5E4NFP9-F1
#
_cell.length_a   1.000
_cell.length_b   1.000
_cell.length_c   1.000
_cell.angle_alpha   90.00
_cell.angle_beta   90.00
_cell.angle_gamma   90.00
#
_symmetry.space_group_name_H-M   'P 1'
#
loop_
_entity.id
_entity.type
_entity.pdbx_description
1 polymer ?
#
loop_
_entity_poly.entity_id
_entity_poly.type
_entity_poly.pdbx_seq_one_letter_code
_entity_poly.pdbx_strand_id
1 'polypeptide(L)'
;MMTRADGLVQRRNVNRETSDGLARGENGQSADKLDYEEDIDDGDSKETRLTLMEEVLLLGLKDKEGYTSFWNDSISSGLRGCILIELALRQRIELEKAGMRRKSLQMRKVIIKNETPTGDVLLDEALKHIKETNPPETIQSWIEYLSGETWNPLKIKYQLKNVRERLAKNLVEKGVLTTEKQNFLLFDMTTHPLTDNEAKLRLVKKVINLLINYCTFTFSL
;
A
#
# COMPACT_ATOMS: atom_id res chain seq x y z
N MET A 1 -40.02 4.26 -53.47
CA MET A 1 -39.15 3.12 -53.88
C MET A 1 -37.96 3.08 -52.92
N MET A 2 -37.95 2.16 -51.94
CA MET A 2 -37.12 0.92 -51.91
C MET A 2 -35.61 1.22 -51.93
N THR A 3 -34.82 1.19 -50.84
CA THR A 3 -34.39 0.16 -49.84
C THR A 3 -33.03 -0.52 -50.15
N ARG A 4 -32.19 -0.61 -49.09
CA ARG A 4 -31.13 -1.62 -48.76
C ARG A 4 -29.76 -1.45 -49.45
N ALA A 5 -28.61 -1.84 -48.88
CA ALA A 5 -28.22 -2.28 -47.54
C ALA A 5 -26.68 -2.37 -47.45
N ASP A 6 -26.21 -2.41 -46.21
CA ASP A 6 -24.88 -2.68 -45.66
C ASP A 6 -24.14 -3.91 -46.23
N GLY A 7 -22.80 -3.94 -46.10
CA GLY A 7 -21.99 -5.09 -46.54
C GLY A 7 -20.53 -5.09 -46.04
N LEU A 8 -20.32 -5.65 -44.84
CA LEU A 8 -19.04 -5.99 -44.22
C LEU A 8 -18.23 -7.02 -45.01
N VAL A 9 -16.91 -6.81 -45.15
CA VAL A 9 -15.97 -7.80 -45.73
C VAL A 9 -15.25 -8.55 -44.60
N GLN A 10 -15.65 -9.80 -44.36
CA GLN A 10 -14.90 -10.77 -43.56
C GLN A 10 -13.87 -11.49 -44.46
N ARG A 11 -12.58 -11.38 -44.15
CA ARG A 11 -11.54 -12.24 -44.73
C ARG A 11 -11.39 -13.49 -43.85
N ARG A 12 -11.79 -14.64 -44.41
CA ARG A 12 -11.50 -15.99 -43.90
C ARG A 12 -10.03 -16.34 -44.23
N ASN A 13 -9.26 -16.75 -43.23
CA ASN A 13 -7.90 -17.27 -43.41
C ASN A 13 -7.97 -18.81 -43.54
N VAL A 14 -7.41 -19.37 -44.60
CA VAL A 14 -7.40 -20.82 -44.88
C VAL A 14 -6.07 -21.39 -44.40
N ASN A 15 -6.17 -22.40 -43.53
CA ASN A 15 -5.06 -23.19 -43.02
C ASN A 15 -4.56 -24.18 -44.08
N ARG A 16 -3.25 -24.34 -44.24
CA ARG A 16 -2.64 -25.40 -45.07
C ARG A 16 -1.48 -26.03 -44.31
N GLU A 17 -1.67 -27.26 -43.88
CA GLU A 17 -0.66 -28.15 -43.30
C GLU A 17 -0.12 -29.12 -44.35
N THR A 18 1.18 -29.47 -44.23
CA THR A 18 1.86 -30.80 -44.37
C THR A 18 3.37 -30.56 -44.63
N SER A 19 4.26 -30.80 -43.66
CA SER A 19 5.15 -32.00 -43.44
C SER A 19 6.16 -32.23 -44.58
N ASP A 20 7.46 -32.50 -44.43
CA ASP A 20 8.32 -33.08 -43.37
C ASP A 20 9.80 -32.85 -43.78
N GLY A 21 10.77 -32.89 -42.86
CA GLY A 21 12.19 -33.00 -43.22
C GLY A 21 13.21 -32.57 -42.17
N LEU A 22 13.78 -33.54 -41.46
CA LEU A 22 14.79 -33.43 -40.39
C LEU A 22 16.17 -32.91 -40.84
N ALA A 23 16.77 -32.00 -40.07
CA ALA A 23 18.22 -31.98 -39.80
C ALA A 23 18.53 -31.19 -38.52
N ARG A 24 19.39 -31.77 -37.69
CA ARG A 24 19.72 -31.43 -36.29
C ARG A 24 20.99 -30.58 -36.26
N GLY A 25 20.97 -29.45 -35.56
CA GLY A 25 22.15 -28.60 -35.32
C GLY A 25 21.99 -27.83 -34.02
N GLU A 26 22.90 -28.07 -33.07
CA GLU A 26 23.01 -27.41 -31.78
C GLU A 26 23.55 -25.98 -31.93
N ASN A 27 22.94 -24.99 -31.26
CA ASN A 27 23.60 -24.09 -30.28
C ASN A 27 22.72 -22.90 -29.88
N GLY A 28 22.67 -22.67 -28.56
CA GLY A 28 22.68 -21.34 -27.93
C GLY A 28 21.42 -20.48 -28.00
N GLN A 29 20.72 -20.34 -26.88
CA GLN A 29 20.94 -19.21 -25.95
C GLN A 29 19.97 -19.26 -24.77
N SER A 30 20.59 -19.08 -23.62
CA SER A 30 20.06 -19.06 -22.27
C SER A 30 19.43 -17.69 -21.96
N ALA A 31 18.63 -17.70 -20.88
CA ALA A 31 18.37 -16.58 -19.98
C ALA A 31 17.40 -15.47 -20.44
N ASP A 32 16.23 -15.43 -19.81
CA ASP A 32 15.89 -14.33 -18.89
C ASP A 32 14.70 -14.74 -18.00
N LYS A 33 14.99 -15.58 -17.00
CA LYS A 33 14.17 -15.64 -15.80
C LYS A 33 14.69 -14.53 -14.89
N LEU A 34 13.96 -13.42 -14.86
CA LEU A 34 14.14 -12.41 -13.83
C LEU A 34 13.56 -12.97 -12.52
N ASP A 35 14.39 -13.77 -11.83
CA ASP A 35 14.21 -14.04 -10.42
C ASP A 35 14.40 -12.71 -9.70
N TYR A 36 13.29 -12.12 -9.25
CA TYR A 36 13.30 -11.13 -8.18
C TYR A 36 13.66 -11.90 -6.90
N GLU A 37 14.94 -12.18 -6.71
CA GLU A 37 15.45 -12.44 -5.37
C GLU A 37 15.22 -11.14 -4.59
N GLU A 38 14.23 -11.19 -3.70
CA GLU A 38 14.11 -10.19 -2.64
C GLU A 38 15.39 -10.31 -1.82
N ASP A 39 16.35 -9.42 -2.08
CA ASP A 39 17.29 -8.95 -1.07
C ASP A 39 16.45 -8.27 0.01
N ILE A 40 15.80 -9.07 0.85
CA ILE A 40 15.50 -8.69 2.21
C ILE A 40 16.89 -8.54 2.82
N ASP A 41 17.42 -7.32 2.73
CA ASP A 41 18.51 -6.86 3.57
C ASP A 41 18.11 -7.19 5.01
N ASP A 42 18.58 -8.33 5.49
CA ASP A 42 18.56 -8.78 6.88
C ASP A 42 19.60 -7.94 7.65
N GLY A 43 19.46 -6.62 7.49
CA GLY A 43 20.32 -5.57 7.96
C GLY A 43 19.75 -4.98 9.24
N ASP A 44 20.33 -5.43 10.34
CA ASP A 44 20.15 -5.00 11.73
C ASP A 44 18.93 -5.57 12.48
N SER A 45 19.13 -6.79 12.97
CA SER A 45 18.35 -7.50 14.00
C SER A 45 18.19 -6.78 15.37
N LYS A 46 18.37 -5.45 15.41
CA LYS A 46 18.09 -4.59 16.57
C LYS A 46 17.14 -3.42 16.28
N GLU A 47 16.77 -3.16 15.02
CA GLU A 47 15.86 -2.05 14.72
C GLU A 47 14.39 -2.45 14.91
N THR A 48 13.66 -1.63 15.68
CA THR A 48 12.21 -1.75 15.82
C THR A 48 11.52 -1.57 14.48
N ARG A 49 10.93 -2.64 13.94
CA ARG A 49 10.22 -2.60 12.65
C ARG A 49 8.89 -1.86 12.76
N LEU A 50 8.82 -0.70 12.09
CA LEU A 50 7.61 0.11 11.97
C LEU A 50 6.90 -0.15 10.64
N THR A 51 5.57 -0.06 10.65
CA THR A 51 4.74 0.01 9.45
C THR A 51 4.79 1.43 8.88
N LEU A 52 4.48 1.59 7.59
CA LEU A 52 4.38 2.91 6.97
C LEU A 52 3.40 3.83 7.71
N MET A 53 2.28 3.29 8.20
CA MET A 53 1.30 4.07 8.97
C MET A 53 1.91 4.63 10.26
N GLU A 54 2.71 3.82 10.97
CA GLU A 54 3.38 4.21 12.21
C GLU A 54 4.50 5.22 11.97
N GLU A 55 5.29 5.06 10.90
CA GLU A 55 6.32 6.02 10.51
C GLU A 55 5.70 7.39 10.19
N VAL A 56 4.62 7.42 9.40
CA VAL A 56 3.90 8.66 9.09
C VAL A 56 3.33 9.31 10.34
N LEU A 57 2.77 8.52 11.26
CA LEU A 57 2.28 9.03 12.54
C LEU A 57 3.44 9.64 13.35
N LEU A 58 4.57 8.94 13.45
CA LEU A 58 5.75 9.36 14.22
C LEU A 58 6.36 10.67 13.71
N LEU A 59 6.37 10.89 12.39
CA LEU A 59 6.78 12.15 11.78
C LEU A 59 5.89 13.33 12.21
N GLY A 60 4.59 13.08 12.43
CA GLY A 60 3.62 14.09 12.84
C GLY A 60 3.57 14.37 14.34
N LEU A 61 4.11 13.49 15.18
CA LEU A 61 4.11 13.61 16.64
C LEU A 61 5.04 14.71 17.13
N LYS A 62 4.64 15.47 18.15
CA LYS A 62 5.55 16.31 18.92
C LYS A 62 6.24 15.48 20.00
N ASP A 63 7.53 15.69 20.20
CA ASP A 63 8.38 14.86 21.06
C ASP A 63 7.88 14.81 22.51
N LYS A 64 7.51 15.97 23.08
CA LYS A 64 7.13 16.10 24.50
C LYS A 64 5.63 15.96 24.78
N GLU A 65 4.78 16.25 23.80
CA GLU A 65 3.33 16.32 24.01
C GLU A 65 2.64 14.98 23.72
N GLY A 66 3.25 14.09 22.92
CA GLY A 66 2.67 12.78 22.63
C GLY A 66 1.39 12.82 21.78
N TYR A 67 1.12 13.96 21.14
CA TYR A 67 0.04 14.15 20.18
C TYR A 67 0.60 14.62 18.84
N THR A 68 -0.14 14.34 17.76
CA THR A 68 0.20 14.85 16.43
C THR A 68 -0.05 16.35 16.36
N SER A 69 0.89 17.10 15.78
CA SER A 69 0.86 18.57 15.70
C SER A 69 -0.41 19.12 15.04
N PHE A 70 -0.99 18.36 14.11
CA PHE A 70 -2.29 18.64 13.52
C PHE A 70 -2.80 17.35 12.85
N TRP A 71 -3.87 16.75 13.36
CA TRP A 71 -4.53 15.63 12.66
C TRP A 71 -5.61 16.20 11.76
N ASN A 72 -5.49 15.97 10.45
CA ASN A 72 -6.44 16.46 9.44
C ASN A 72 -6.88 15.34 8.49
N ASP A 73 -7.87 15.64 7.66
CA ASP A 73 -8.43 14.69 6.69
C ASP A 73 -7.39 14.20 5.67
N SER A 74 -6.40 15.03 5.31
CA SER A 74 -5.32 14.63 4.41
C SER A 74 -4.41 13.56 5.03
N ILE A 75 -4.05 13.68 6.31
CA ILE A 75 -3.30 12.65 7.04
C ILE A 75 -4.15 11.39 7.17
N SER A 76 -5.43 11.57 7.51
CA SER A 76 -6.41 10.49 7.61
C SER A 76 -6.45 9.66 6.31
N SER A 77 -6.60 10.31 5.15
CA SER A 77 -6.63 9.67 3.83
C SER A 77 -5.26 9.07 3.46
N GLY A 78 -4.17 9.80 3.72
CA GLY A 78 -2.80 9.34 3.48
C GLY A 78 -2.47 8.03 4.21
N LEU A 79 -2.93 7.86 5.45
CA LEU A 79 -2.75 6.61 6.21
C LEU A 79 -3.49 5.42 5.57
N ARG A 80 -4.66 5.63 4.96
CA ARG A 80 -5.37 4.57 4.23
C ARG A 80 -4.61 4.18 2.96
N GLY A 81 -4.01 5.17 2.29
CA GLY A 81 -3.03 4.91 1.22
C GLY A 81 -1.86 4.06 1.72
N CYS A 82 -1.28 4.40 2.88
CA CYS A 82 -0.19 3.63 3.49
C CYS A 82 -0.61 2.19 3.81
N ILE A 83 -1.83 1.95 4.28
CA ILE A 83 -2.37 0.59 4.52
C ILE A 83 -2.35 -0.25 3.24
N LEU A 84 -2.81 0.32 2.12
CA LEU A 84 -2.80 -0.40 0.83
C LEU A 84 -1.37 -0.65 0.34
N ILE A 85 -0.47 0.33 0.48
CA ILE A 85 0.94 0.18 0.10
C ILE A 85 1.61 -0.89 0.97
N GLU A 86 1.41 -0.86 2.28
CA GLU A 86 1.97 -1.83 3.24
C GLU A 86 1.48 -3.25 2.95
N LEU A 87 0.19 -3.43 2.63
CA LEU A 87 -0.36 -4.72 2.19
C LEU A 87 0.29 -5.21 0.88
N ALA A 88 0.55 -4.29 -0.07
CA ALA A 88 1.21 -4.64 -1.32
C ALA A 88 2.67 -5.03 -1.10
N LEU A 89 3.41 -4.29 -0.27
CA LEU A 89 4.80 -4.61 0.12
C LEU A 89 4.89 -5.95 0.84
N ARG A 90 3.87 -6.33 1.63
CA ARG A 90 3.75 -7.65 2.27
C ARG A 90 3.18 -8.74 1.35
N GLN A 91 3.07 -8.46 0.05
CA GLN A 91 2.57 -9.41 -0.96
C GLN A 91 1.15 -9.95 -0.67
N ARG A 92 0.32 -9.20 0.06
CA ARG A 92 -1.07 -9.58 0.37
C ARG A 92 -2.03 -9.19 -0.75
N ILE A 93 -1.79 -8.04 -1.35
CA ILE A 93 -2.60 -7.52 -2.45
C ILE A 93 -1.72 -7.14 -3.63
N GLU A 94 -2.31 -7.14 -4.82
CA GLU A 94 -1.71 -6.62 -6.04
C GLU A 94 -2.74 -5.84 -6.86
N LEU A 95 -2.27 -5.10 -7.86
CA LEU A 95 -3.16 -4.41 -8.79
C LEU A 95 -3.45 -5.30 -9.98
N GLU A 96 -4.66 -5.16 -10.55
CA GLU A 96 -4.98 -5.82 -11.82
C GLU A 96 -3.89 -5.54 -12.86
N LYS A 97 -3.52 -6.59 -13.60
CA LYS A 97 -2.50 -6.48 -14.66
C LYS A 97 -2.93 -5.41 -15.67
N ALA A 98 -1.95 -4.66 -16.18
CA ALA A 98 -2.22 -3.66 -17.19
C ALA A 98 -2.79 -4.33 -18.45
N GLY A 99 -4.02 -3.98 -18.81
CA GLY A 99 -4.62 -4.42 -20.07
C GLY A 99 -4.12 -3.61 -21.28
N MET A 100 -4.66 -3.90 -22.47
CA MET A 100 -4.33 -3.18 -23.70
C MET A 100 -4.58 -1.67 -23.58
N ARG A 101 -5.60 -1.27 -22.82
CA ARG A 101 -5.85 0.13 -22.47
C ARG A 101 -5.14 0.46 -21.16
N ARG A 102 -4.14 1.33 -21.23
CA ARG A 102 -3.47 1.87 -20.05
C ARG A 102 -4.46 2.67 -19.20
N LYS A 103 -4.82 2.13 -18.03
CA LYS A 103 -5.56 2.85 -17.00
C LYS A 103 -4.57 3.55 -16.07
N SER A 104 -4.99 4.68 -15.48
CA SER A 104 -4.28 5.27 -14.34
C SER A 104 -4.18 4.25 -13.19
N LEU A 105 -3.11 4.33 -12.40
CA LEU A 105 -2.89 3.46 -11.24
C LEU A 105 -4.09 3.45 -10.30
N GLN A 106 -4.66 4.63 -10.03
CA GLN A 106 -5.80 4.83 -9.13
C GLN A 106 -7.08 4.10 -9.58
N MET A 107 -7.24 3.92 -10.89
CA MET A 107 -8.42 3.29 -11.50
C MET A 107 -8.26 1.77 -11.66
N ARG A 108 -7.12 1.21 -11.26
CA ARG A 108 -6.90 -0.24 -11.28
C ARG A 108 -7.52 -0.88 -10.05
N LYS A 109 -8.08 -2.06 -10.27
CA LYS A 109 -8.68 -2.88 -9.22
C LYS A 109 -7.61 -3.50 -8.33
N VAL A 110 -7.91 -3.59 -7.04
CA VAL A 110 -7.10 -4.29 -6.05
C VAL A 110 -7.54 -5.75 -6.02
N ILE A 111 -6.57 -6.66 -6.12
CA ILE A 111 -6.75 -8.12 -6.17
C ILE A 111 -6.01 -8.74 -4.98
N ILE A 112 -6.61 -9.74 -4.36
CA ILE A 112 -5.97 -10.53 -3.30
C ILE A 112 -4.91 -11.44 -3.91
N LYS A 113 -3.69 -11.36 -3.40
CA LYS A 113 -2.57 -12.24 -3.75
C LYS A 113 -2.34 -13.31 -2.67
N ASN A 114 -2.41 -12.93 -1.41
CA ASN A 114 -2.24 -13.83 -0.26
C ASN A 114 -3.16 -13.38 0.90
N GLU A 115 -3.89 -14.32 1.47
CA GLU A 115 -4.86 -14.09 2.56
C GLU A 115 -4.28 -14.25 3.96
N THR A 116 -3.01 -14.66 4.06
CA THR A 116 -2.36 -14.89 5.36
C THR A 116 -2.37 -13.60 6.18
N PRO A 117 -2.81 -13.62 7.45
CA PRO A 117 -2.74 -12.45 8.32
C PRO A 117 -1.32 -11.86 8.38
N THR A 118 -1.27 -10.56 8.60
CA THR A 118 -0.04 -9.78 8.72
C THR A 118 0.40 -9.60 10.16
N GLY A 119 -0.50 -9.85 11.12
CA GLY A 119 -0.29 -9.62 12.55
C GLY A 119 -0.56 -8.17 12.98
N ASP A 120 -0.81 -7.26 12.04
CA ASP A 120 -1.25 -5.90 12.33
C ASP A 120 -2.77 -5.80 12.18
N VAL A 121 -3.44 -5.33 13.23
CA VAL A 121 -4.91 -5.31 13.31
C VAL A 121 -5.53 -4.45 12.20
N LEU A 122 -4.91 -3.33 11.80
CA LEU A 122 -5.45 -2.44 10.77
C LEU A 122 -5.30 -3.06 9.38
N LEU A 123 -4.13 -3.64 9.10
CA LEU A 123 -3.87 -4.33 7.84
C LEU A 123 -4.79 -5.55 7.68
N ASP A 124 -4.98 -6.33 8.76
CA ASP A 124 -5.79 -7.55 8.72
C ASP A 124 -7.29 -7.26 8.56
N GLU A 125 -7.77 -6.17 9.17
CA GLU A 125 -9.14 -5.67 8.99
C GLU A 125 -9.38 -5.18 7.55
N ALA A 126 -8.44 -4.41 6.99
CA ALA A 126 -8.51 -3.97 5.60
C ALA A 126 -8.45 -5.15 4.62
N LEU A 127 -7.55 -6.10 4.85
CA LEU A 127 -7.41 -7.32 4.04
C LEU A 127 -8.71 -8.15 4.06
N LYS A 128 -9.35 -8.27 5.23
CA LYS A 128 -10.66 -8.93 5.36
C LYS A 128 -11.73 -8.25 4.52
N HIS A 129 -11.83 -6.92 4.57
CA HIS A 129 -12.81 -6.19 3.74
C HIS A 129 -12.58 -6.38 2.24
N ILE A 130 -11.32 -6.37 1.81
CA ILE A 130 -10.94 -6.62 0.41
C ILE A 130 -11.36 -8.02 -0.02
N LYS A 131 -11.06 -9.03 0.81
CA LYS A 131 -11.43 -10.43 0.56
C LYS A 131 -12.93 -10.65 0.44
N GLU A 132 -13.73 -10.01 1.30
CA GLU A 132 -15.19 -10.16 1.31
C GLU A 132 -15.89 -9.39 0.17
N THR A 133 -15.16 -8.59 -0.60
CA THR A 133 -15.74 -7.72 -1.64
C THR A 133 -15.65 -8.35 -3.02
N ASN A 134 -16.82 -8.64 -3.60
CA ASN A 134 -16.98 -9.08 -4.98
C ASN A 134 -18.09 -8.26 -5.66
N PRO A 135 -17.86 -7.63 -6.83
CA PRO A 135 -16.63 -7.60 -7.62
C PRO A 135 -15.47 -6.82 -6.96
N PRO A 136 -14.21 -7.02 -7.40
CA PRO A 136 -13.08 -6.24 -6.91
C PRO A 136 -13.19 -4.75 -7.25
N GLU A 137 -12.75 -3.91 -6.32
CA GLU A 137 -12.88 -2.46 -6.34
C GLU A 137 -11.54 -1.76 -6.62
N THR A 138 -11.61 -0.50 -7.04
CA THR A 138 -10.42 0.30 -7.39
C THR A 138 -9.65 0.79 -6.16
N ILE A 139 -8.38 1.17 -6.33
CA ILE A 139 -7.58 1.80 -5.27
C ILE A 139 -8.31 3.01 -4.69
N GLN A 140 -8.84 3.87 -5.57
CA GLN A 140 -9.56 5.08 -5.14
C GLN A 140 -10.76 4.71 -4.25
N SER A 141 -11.58 3.75 -4.68
CA SER A 141 -12.74 3.28 -3.91
C SER A 141 -12.33 2.72 -2.54
N TRP A 142 -11.22 1.98 -2.46
CA TRP A 142 -10.72 1.47 -1.19
C TRP A 142 -10.30 2.58 -0.22
N ILE A 143 -9.66 3.64 -0.70
CA ILE A 143 -9.30 4.78 0.14
C ILE A 143 -10.57 5.45 0.69
N GLU A 144 -11.58 5.66 -0.15
CA GLU A 144 -12.87 6.24 0.27
C GLU A 144 -13.58 5.34 1.29
N TYR A 145 -13.59 4.03 1.08
CA TYR A 145 -14.26 3.06 1.96
C TYR A 145 -13.59 2.99 3.33
N LEU A 146 -12.26 2.85 3.38
CA LEU A 146 -11.51 2.76 4.63
C LEU A 146 -11.50 4.08 5.41
N SER A 147 -11.67 5.22 4.71
CA SER A 147 -11.81 6.54 5.33
C SER A 147 -13.25 6.82 5.80
N GLY A 148 -14.25 6.12 5.25
CA GLY A 148 -15.67 6.35 5.52
C GLY A 148 -16.26 7.52 4.73
N GLU A 149 -15.64 7.87 3.60
CA GLU A 149 -16.07 8.95 2.69
C GLU A 149 -17.09 8.47 1.64
N THR A 150 -17.49 7.19 1.71
CA THR A 150 -18.42 6.59 0.77
C THR A 150 -19.88 6.90 1.09
N TRP A 151 -20.66 7.13 0.04
CA TRP A 151 -22.12 7.29 0.12
C TRP A 151 -22.88 5.97 0.05
N ASN A 152 -22.21 4.82 -0.17
CA ASN A 152 -22.87 3.53 -0.27
C ASN A 152 -23.12 2.92 1.13
N PRO A 153 -24.39 2.78 1.59
CA PRO A 153 -24.69 2.29 2.93
C PRO A 153 -24.12 0.90 3.25
N LEU A 154 -24.02 0.03 2.24
CA LEU A 154 -23.50 -1.33 2.40
C LEU A 154 -21.98 -1.36 2.63
N LYS A 155 -21.29 -0.28 2.25
CA LYS A 155 -19.83 -0.13 2.34
C LYS A 155 -19.38 0.76 3.50
N ILE A 156 -20.30 1.48 4.16
CA ILE A 156 -20.00 2.29 5.36
C ILE A 156 -19.31 1.46 6.45
N LYS A 157 -19.66 0.18 6.58
CA LYS A 157 -19.05 -0.74 7.55
C LYS A 157 -17.56 -1.02 7.32
N TYR A 158 -16.99 -0.62 6.18
CA TYR A 158 -15.56 -0.81 5.88
C TYR A 158 -14.67 0.28 6.44
N GLN A 159 -15.26 1.33 7.02
CA GLN A 159 -14.50 2.41 7.64
C GLN A 159 -13.65 1.87 8.79
N LEU A 160 -12.33 2.11 8.71
CA LEU A 160 -11.42 1.82 9.81
C LEU A 160 -11.59 2.89 10.89
N LYS A 161 -12.00 2.43 12.07
CA LYS A 161 -12.25 3.29 13.24
C LYS A 161 -11.06 3.30 14.19
N ASN A 162 -10.92 4.42 14.90
CA ASN A 162 -9.92 4.64 15.95
C ASN A 162 -8.49 4.34 15.46
N VAL A 163 -8.20 4.70 14.20
CA VAL A 163 -6.92 4.40 13.54
C VAL A 163 -5.77 5.02 14.34
N ARG A 164 -5.93 6.27 14.78
CA ARG A 164 -4.91 6.99 15.54
C ARG A 164 -4.58 6.29 16.86
N GLU A 165 -5.61 5.92 17.62
CA GLU A 165 -5.48 5.26 18.92
C GLU A 165 -4.85 3.87 18.76
N ARG A 166 -5.23 3.13 17.71
CA ARG A 166 -4.66 1.81 17.40
C ARG A 166 -3.18 1.90 17.00
N LEU A 167 -2.82 2.88 16.18
CA LEU A 167 -1.41 3.12 15.82
C LEU A 167 -0.58 3.54 17.04
N ALA A 168 -1.11 4.41 17.90
CA ALA A 168 -0.45 4.79 19.14
C ALA A 168 -0.23 3.58 20.05
N LYS A 169 -1.24 2.71 20.19
CA LYS A 169 -1.12 1.46 20.95
C LYS A 169 -0.02 0.55 20.40
N ASN A 170 0.05 0.34 19.08
CA ASN A 170 1.10 -0.47 18.46
C ASN A 170 2.49 0.13 18.73
N LEU A 171 2.64 1.46 18.63
CA LEU A 171 3.90 2.15 18.93
C LEU A 171 4.30 2.03 20.41
N VAL A 172 3.34 1.97 21.33
CA VAL A 172 3.59 1.67 22.76
C VAL A 172 4.04 0.23 22.96
N GLU A 173 3.37 -0.74 22.32
CA GLU A 173 3.77 -2.16 22.37
C GLU A 173 5.18 -2.40 21.81
N LYS A 174 5.59 -1.56 20.85
CA LYS A 174 6.95 -1.56 20.26
C LYS A 174 7.99 -0.75 21.05
N GLY A 175 7.60 -0.12 22.17
CA GLY A 175 8.49 0.67 23.02
C GLY A 175 8.94 2.01 22.44
N VAL A 176 8.35 2.47 21.34
CA VAL A 176 8.65 3.78 20.74
C VAL A 176 7.97 4.89 21.54
N LEU A 177 6.72 4.68 21.91
CA LEU A 177 5.96 5.56 22.80
C LEU A 177 5.80 4.92 24.17
N THR A 178 5.55 5.75 25.19
CA THR A 178 5.09 5.26 26.51
C THR A 178 3.64 5.67 26.75
N THR A 179 3.04 5.20 27.82
CA THR A 179 1.73 5.67 28.28
C THR A 179 1.90 6.43 29.57
N GLU A 180 1.61 7.71 29.55
CA GLU A 180 1.61 8.57 30.73
C GLU A 180 0.20 9.03 31.06
N LYS A 181 -0.11 9.07 32.35
CA LYS A 181 -1.37 9.59 32.86
C LYS A 181 -1.12 10.99 33.41
N GLN A 182 -1.62 12.00 32.71
CA GLN A 182 -1.59 13.38 33.16
C GLN A 182 -2.85 13.68 33.97
N ASN A 183 -2.69 14.01 35.24
CA ASN A 183 -3.80 14.34 36.12
C ASN A 183 -4.13 15.82 35.96
N PHE A 184 -5.34 16.13 35.51
CA PHE A 184 -5.91 17.47 35.54
C PHE A 184 -6.83 17.59 36.77
N LEU A 185 -7.18 18.82 37.14
CA LEU A 185 -7.98 19.09 38.33
C LEU A 185 -9.32 18.33 38.36
N LEU A 186 -9.91 18.04 37.20
CA LEU A 186 -11.24 17.46 37.06
C LEU A 186 -11.28 16.10 36.34
N PHE A 187 -10.18 15.68 35.72
CA PHE A 187 -10.11 14.46 34.94
C PHE A 187 -8.65 14.06 34.73
N ASP A 188 -8.44 12.82 34.33
CA ASP A 188 -7.13 12.36 33.92
C ASP A 188 -7.09 12.17 32.41
N MET A 189 -6.02 12.63 31.78
CA MET A 189 -5.79 12.46 30.35
C MET A 189 -4.65 11.46 30.13
N THR A 190 -4.89 10.47 29.28
CA THR A 190 -3.83 9.55 28.86
C THR A 190 -3.09 10.16 27.67
N THR A 191 -1.77 10.18 27.75
CA THR A 191 -0.88 10.77 26.74
C THR A 191 0.18 9.75 26.33
N HIS A 192 0.72 9.90 25.12
CA HIS A 192 1.67 8.96 24.56
C HIS A 192 2.98 9.63 24.15
N PRO A 193 3.80 10.12 25.10
CA PRO A 193 5.03 10.81 24.77
C PRO A 193 6.07 9.87 24.16
N LEU A 194 6.98 10.46 23.38
CA LEU A 194 8.03 9.73 22.69
C LEU A 194 9.09 9.27 23.69
N THR A 195 9.37 7.96 23.71
CA THR A 195 10.42 7.36 24.55
C THR A 195 11.69 7.15 23.73
N ASP A 196 11.57 6.56 22.54
CA ASP A 196 12.69 6.36 21.63
C ASP A 196 12.84 7.55 20.67
N ASN A 197 13.61 8.55 21.11
CA ASN A 197 13.97 9.69 20.26
C ASN A 197 14.88 9.30 19.09
N GLU A 198 15.66 8.22 19.23
CA GLU A 198 16.59 7.78 18.20
C GLU A 198 15.87 7.16 17.00
N ALA A 199 14.80 6.38 17.23
CA ALA A 199 13.92 5.90 16.16
C ALA A 199 13.35 7.05 15.32
N LYS A 200 12.84 8.11 15.97
CA LYS A 200 12.32 9.28 15.24
C LYS A 200 13.43 10.02 14.50
N LEU A 201 14.59 10.23 15.13
CA LEU A 201 15.72 10.91 14.47
C LEU A 201 16.24 10.13 13.27
N ARG A 202 16.32 8.80 13.33
CA ARG A 202 16.69 7.94 12.20
C ARG A 202 15.69 8.08 11.05
N LEU A 203 14.39 8.04 11.35
CA LEU A 203 13.34 8.24 10.35
C LEU A 203 13.45 9.61 9.67
N VAL A 204 13.62 10.68 10.46
CA VAL A 204 13.81 12.04 9.93
C VAL A 204 15.05 12.12 9.05
N LYS A 205 16.19 11.55 9.49
CA LYS A 205 17.42 11.49 8.68
C LYS A 205 17.22 10.73 7.37
N LYS A 206 16.51 9.59 7.39
CA LYS A 206 16.19 8.81 6.19
C LYS A 206 15.40 9.65 5.19
N VAL A 207 14.36 10.34 5.63
CA VAL A 207 13.55 11.23 4.78
C VAL A 207 14.38 12.39 4.25
N ILE A 208 15.19 13.05 5.09
CA ILE A 208 16.05 14.15 4.68
C ILE A 208 17.08 13.70 3.63
N ASN A 209 17.74 12.57 3.85
CA ASN A 209 18.73 12.03 2.92
C ASN A 209 18.11 11.72 1.56
N LEU A 210 16.89 11.15 1.55
CA LEU A 210 16.15 10.94 0.31
C LEU A 210 15.81 12.29 -0.37
N LEU A 211 15.32 13.29 0.34
CA LEU A 211 14.98 14.57 -0.30
C LEU A 211 16.21 15.34 -0.80
N ILE A 212 17.30 15.38 -0.03
CA ILE A 212 18.51 16.11 -0.39
C ILE A 212 19.27 15.44 -1.53
N ASN A 213 19.44 14.11 -1.48
CA ASN A 213 20.16 13.38 -2.53
C ASN A 213 19.43 13.41 -3.87
N TYR A 214 18.09 13.46 -3.85
CA TYR A 214 17.32 13.65 -5.07
C TYR A 214 17.49 15.09 -5.61
N CYS A 215 17.58 16.11 -4.76
CA CYS A 215 17.86 17.48 -5.20
C CYS A 215 19.24 17.61 -5.86
N THR A 216 20.31 17.05 -5.28
CA THR A 216 21.66 17.14 -5.87
C THR A 216 21.78 16.45 -7.23
N PHE A 217 21.07 15.36 -7.46
CA PHE A 217 21.00 14.69 -8.77
C PHE A 217 20.22 15.49 -9.81
N THR A 218 19.21 16.26 -9.41
CA THR A 218 18.39 17.04 -10.35
C THR A 218 19.08 18.34 -10.78
N PHE A 219 20.04 18.86 -9.99
CA PHE A 219 20.82 20.06 -10.34
C PHE A 219 22.16 19.76 -11.04
N SER A 220 22.54 18.47 -11.20
CA SER A 220 23.75 18.06 -11.95
C SER A 220 23.44 17.52 -13.36
N LEU A 221 22.22 17.72 -13.86
CA LEU A 221 21.78 17.45 -15.23
C LEU A 221 21.39 18.76 -15.92
#